data_AF-A0A5N0IRL5-F1
#
_entry.id   AF-A0A5N0IRL5-F1
#
_cell.length_a   1.000
_cell.length_b   1.000
_cell.length_c   1.000
_cell.angle_alpha   90.00
_cell.angle_beta   90.00
_cell.angle_gamma   90.00
#
_symmetry.space_group_name_H-M   'P 1'
#
loop_
_entity.id
_entity.type
_entity.pdbx_description
1 polymer ?
#
loop_
_entity_poly.entity_id
_entity_poly.type
_entity_poly.pdbx_seq_one_letter_code
_entity_poly.pdbx_strand_id
1 'polypeptide(L)'
;MLLLAGAGIIPVTLGLPPAAADPSEQELDRLANRYASTTCAQLAQIPGQQGVYAAIADVMDRSAIARSAAERVVLLASQASCPQYQSTVKEFVSPAALEPAD
;
A
#
# COMPACT_ATOMS: atom_id res chain seq x y z
N MET A 1 -4.11 -21.64 -58.17
CA MET A 1 -3.92 -22.49 -56.97
C MET A 1 -3.19 -21.67 -55.92
N LEU A 2 -3.67 -21.78 -54.67
CA LEU A 2 -3.22 -21.20 -53.39
C LEU A 2 -3.41 -19.70 -53.11
N LEU A 3 -4.43 -19.47 -52.27
CA LEU A 3 -4.57 -18.33 -51.36
C LEU A 3 -3.48 -18.39 -50.29
N LEU A 4 -2.89 -17.24 -49.96
CA LEU A 4 -2.33 -16.98 -48.63
C LEU A 4 -2.87 -15.62 -48.17
N ALA A 5 -4.10 -15.66 -47.66
CA ALA A 5 -4.63 -14.65 -46.77
C ALA A 5 -3.78 -14.72 -45.48
N GLY A 6 -2.94 -13.71 -45.26
CA GLY A 6 -2.24 -13.50 -44.01
C GLY A 6 -3.27 -13.17 -42.92
N ALA A 7 -3.72 -14.21 -42.23
CA ALA A 7 -4.51 -14.09 -41.02
C ALA A 7 -3.68 -13.45 -39.91
N GLY A 8 -4.38 -12.70 -39.07
CA GLY A 8 -3.81 -11.75 -38.12
C GLY A 8 -2.94 -12.37 -37.05
N ILE A 9 -2.00 -11.55 -36.60
CA ILE A 9 -1.49 -11.61 -35.24
C ILE A 9 -1.77 -10.22 -34.65
N ILE A 10 -2.99 -10.02 -34.16
CA ILE A 10 -3.22 -8.97 -33.17
C ILE A 10 -2.55 -9.54 -31.91
N PRO A 11 -1.47 -8.94 -31.38
CA PRO A 11 -1.01 -9.32 -30.07
C PRO A 11 -2.18 -9.02 -29.12
N VAL A 12 -2.86 -10.06 -28.68
CA VAL A 12 -3.69 -10.00 -27.48
C VAL A 12 -2.68 -9.82 -26.37
N THR A 13 -2.23 -8.58 -26.18
CA THR A 13 -1.73 -8.14 -24.90
C THR A 13 -2.92 -8.36 -23.98
N LEU A 14 -2.95 -9.52 -23.31
CA LEU A 14 -3.70 -9.69 -22.08
C LEU A 14 -3.31 -8.47 -21.27
N GLY A 15 -4.21 -7.49 -21.26
CA GLY A 15 -4.10 -6.28 -20.47
C GLY A 15 -4.19 -6.69 -19.03
N LEU A 16 -3.08 -7.24 -18.52
CA LEU A 16 -2.75 -7.14 -17.12
C LEU A 16 -2.94 -5.66 -16.81
N PRO A 17 -3.84 -5.30 -15.87
CA PRO A 17 -3.91 -3.92 -15.44
C PRO A 17 -2.49 -3.51 -15.08
N PRO A 18 -2.02 -2.31 -15.49
CA PRO A 18 -0.73 -1.83 -15.06
C PRO A 18 -0.67 -2.06 -13.55
N ALA A 19 0.39 -2.74 -13.08
CA ALA A 19 0.64 -2.89 -11.64
C ALA A 19 0.30 -1.54 -11.02
N ALA A 20 -0.71 -1.51 -10.14
CA ALA A 20 -1.30 -0.27 -9.66
C ALA A 20 -0.14 0.65 -9.27
N ALA A 21 0.06 1.71 -10.06
CA ALA A 21 1.26 2.52 -9.95
C ALA A 21 1.39 2.95 -8.50
N ASP A 22 2.56 2.74 -7.90
CA ASP A 22 2.75 3.09 -6.50
C ASP A 22 2.33 4.55 -6.28
N PRO A 23 1.51 4.84 -5.26
CA PRO A 23 1.06 6.20 -5.02
C PRO A 23 2.27 7.11 -4.78
N SER A 24 2.20 8.32 -5.32
CA SER A 24 3.25 9.32 -5.12
C SER A 24 3.43 9.65 -3.64
N GLU A 25 4.59 10.19 -3.27
CA GLU A 25 4.89 10.52 -1.86
C GLU A 25 3.86 11.49 -1.27
N GLN A 26 3.43 12.51 -2.04
CA GLN A 26 2.37 13.43 -1.59
C GLN A 26 1.04 12.72 -1.32
N GLU A 27 0.70 11.70 -2.11
CA GLU A 27 -0.53 10.94 -1.88
C GLU A 27 -0.39 10.02 -0.66
N LEU A 28 0.79 9.43 -0.43
CA LEU A 28 1.09 8.66 0.78
C LEU A 28 0.94 9.52 2.05
N ASP A 29 1.51 10.73 2.07
CA ASP A 29 1.36 11.67 3.19
C ASP A 29 -0.11 12.09 3.39
N ARG A 30 -0.84 12.31 2.30
CA ARG A 30 -2.26 12.64 2.36
C ARG A 30 -3.08 11.49 2.96
N LEU A 31 -2.81 10.26 2.55
CA LEU A 31 -3.46 9.06 3.07
C LEU A 31 -3.07 8.82 4.54
N ALA A 32 -1.82 9.05 4.91
CA ALA A 32 -1.34 8.94 6.29
C ALA A 32 -2.09 9.90 7.22
N ASN A 33 -2.24 11.16 6.83
CA ASN A 33 -3.02 12.12 7.59
C ASN A 33 -4.52 11.75 7.64
N ARG A 34 -5.08 11.25 6.53
CA ARG A 34 -6.49 10.81 6.48
C ARG A 34 -6.76 9.64 7.43
N TYR A 35 -5.87 8.66 7.48
CA TYR A 35 -6.05 7.42 8.26
C TYR A 35 -5.32 7.43 9.61
N ALA A 36 -4.74 8.56 10.01
CA ALA A 36 -4.01 8.69 11.27
C ALA A 36 -4.85 8.29 12.49
N SER A 37 -6.07 8.83 12.60
CA SER A 37 -6.95 8.55 13.73
C SER A 37 -7.36 7.07 13.80
N THR A 38 -7.72 6.46 12.68
CA THR A 38 -8.11 5.05 12.63
C THR A 38 -6.93 4.12 12.89
N THR A 39 -5.76 4.43 12.31
CA THR A 39 -4.51 3.69 12.56
C THR A 39 -4.17 3.70 14.04
N CYS A 40 -4.13 4.87 14.68
CA CYS A 40 -3.80 4.97 16.10
C CYS A 40 -4.84 4.29 17.00
N ALA A 41 -6.13 4.35 16.63
CA ALA A 41 -7.18 3.64 17.35
C ALA A 41 -6.99 2.11 17.29
N GLN A 42 -6.64 1.57 16.13
CA GLN A 42 -6.40 0.14 15.98
C GLN A 42 -5.16 -0.33 16.74
N LEU A 43 -4.06 0.45 16.69
CA LEU A 43 -2.84 0.15 17.44
C LEU A 43 -3.07 0.21 18.96
N ALA A 44 -3.98 1.06 19.42
CA ALA A 44 -4.37 1.13 20.83
C ALA A 44 -5.29 -0.02 21.26
N GLN A 45 -6.20 -0.46 20.39
CA GLN A 45 -7.16 -1.53 20.68
C GLN A 45 -6.56 -2.93 20.56
N ILE A 46 -5.63 -3.13 19.62
CA ILE A 46 -5.06 -4.43 19.28
C ILE A 46 -3.53 -4.31 19.44
N PRO A 47 -2.96 -4.79 20.54
CA PRO A 47 -1.53 -4.62 20.80
C PRO A 47 -0.66 -5.51 19.90
N GLY A 48 0.53 -4.99 19.58
CA GLY A 48 1.57 -5.74 18.86
C GLY A 48 1.26 -5.95 17.38
N GLN A 49 1.76 -7.07 16.84
CA GLN A 49 1.71 -7.38 15.41
C GLN A 49 0.30 -7.37 14.82
N GLN A 50 -0.70 -7.87 15.56
CA GLN A 50 -2.07 -7.97 15.06
C GLN A 50 -2.69 -6.61 14.78
N GLY A 51 -2.42 -5.60 15.61
CA GLY A 51 -2.92 -4.23 15.38
C GLY A 51 -2.26 -3.57 14.18
N VAL A 52 -0.96 -3.82 13.98
CA VAL A 52 -0.25 -3.32 12.80
C VAL A 52 -0.83 -3.93 11.52
N TYR A 53 -1.07 -5.24 11.49
CA TYR A 53 -1.67 -5.89 10.32
C TYR A 53 -3.13 -5.51 10.10
N ALA A 54 -3.91 -5.28 11.16
CA ALA A 54 -5.25 -4.73 11.02
C ALA A 54 -5.21 -3.33 10.39
N ALA A 55 -4.29 -2.46 10.83
CA ALA A 55 -4.17 -1.11 10.31
C ALA A 55 -3.76 -1.10 8.84
N ILE A 56 -2.81 -1.96 8.46
CA ILE A 56 -2.40 -2.13 7.07
C ILE A 56 -3.58 -2.62 6.22
N ALA A 57 -4.31 -3.63 6.70
CA ALA A 57 -5.46 -4.17 5.98
C ALA A 57 -6.59 -3.13 5.81
N ASP A 58 -6.89 -2.33 6.84
CA ASP A 58 -7.90 -1.26 6.77
C ASP A 58 -7.49 -0.18 5.76
N VAL A 59 -6.21 0.22 5.73
CA VAL A 59 -5.70 1.15 4.72
C VAL A 59 -5.83 0.54 3.33
N MET A 60 -5.35 -0.69 3.12
CA MET A 60 -5.46 -1.37 1.82
C MET A 60 -6.91 -1.44 1.31
N ASP A 61 -7.85 -1.81 2.18
CA ASP A 61 -9.27 -1.94 1.84
C ASP A 61 -9.88 -0.58 1.45
N ARG A 62 -9.59 0.47 2.22
CA ARG A 62 -10.20 1.80 2.01
C ARG A 62 -9.57 2.61 0.88
N SER A 63 -8.28 2.43 0.60
CA SER A 63 -7.58 3.19 -0.45
C SER A 63 -7.27 2.37 -1.71
N ALA A 64 -7.57 1.06 -1.71
CA ALA A 64 -7.30 0.16 -2.82
C ALA A 64 -5.84 0.21 -3.32
N ILE A 65 -4.89 0.41 -2.39
CA ILE A 65 -3.45 0.44 -2.69
C ILE A 65 -2.77 -0.89 -2.38
N ALA A 66 -1.59 -1.08 -2.96
CA ALA A 66 -0.74 -2.22 -2.64
C ALA A 66 -0.34 -2.22 -1.16
N ARG A 67 -0.05 -3.41 -0.63
CA ARG A 67 0.38 -3.59 0.76
C ARG A 67 1.62 -2.76 1.11
N SER A 68 2.61 -2.69 0.23
CA SER A 68 3.83 -1.88 0.40
C SER A 68 3.50 -0.40 0.65
N ALA A 69 2.57 0.16 -0.13
CA ALA A 69 2.10 1.53 0.03
C ALA A 69 1.29 1.71 1.33
N ALA A 70 0.46 0.75 1.70
CA ALA A 70 -0.29 0.79 2.95
C ALA A 70 0.62 0.72 4.19
N GLU A 71 1.69 -0.08 4.14
CA GLU A 71 2.72 -0.13 5.18
C GLU A 71 3.39 1.25 5.36
N ARG A 72 3.72 1.95 4.27
CA ARG A 72 4.22 3.34 4.29
C ARG A 72 3.22 4.30 4.92
N VAL A 73 1.94 4.21 4.54
CA VAL A 73 0.86 5.04 5.11
C VAL A 73 0.76 4.84 6.63
N VAL A 74 0.76 3.60 7.11
CA VAL A 74 0.67 3.27 8.55
C VAL A 74 1.92 3.78 9.30
N LEU A 75 3.10 3.65 8.71
CA LEU A 75 4.33 4.19 9.27
C LEU A 75 4.26 5.72 9.44
N LEU A 76 3.91 6.44 8.37
CA LEU A 76 3.78 7.90 8.37
C LEU A 76 2.70 8.38 9.33
N ALA A 77 1.54 7.71 9.34
CA ALA A 77 0.43 7.99 10.25
C ALA A 77 0.86 7.85 11.72
N SER A 78 1.58 6.78 12.05
CA SER A 78 2.09 6.54 13.40
C SER A 78 3.11 7.60 13.84
N GLN A 79 4.00 8.02 12.93
CA GLN A 79 5.01 9.04 13.22
C GLN A 79 4.38 10.40 13.51
N ALA A 80 3.35 10.78 12.74
CA ALA A 80 2.70 12.08 12.87
C ALA A 80 1.75 12.16 14.06
N SER A 81 1.01 11.08 14.36
CA SER A 81 -0.15 11.14 15.28
C SER A 81 -0.05 10.26 16.52
N CYS A 82 0.73 9.19 16.52
CA CYS A 82 0.89 8.31 17.68
C CYS A 82 2.31 7.72 17.78
N PRO A 83 3.31 8.56 18.07
CA PRO A 83 4.72 8.17 18.06
C PRO A 83 5.05 7.06 19.07
N GLN A 84 4.23 6.86 20.09
CA GLN A 84 4.39 5.77 21.06
C GLN A 84 4.30 4.37 20.43
N TYR A 85 3.63 4.21 19.28
CA TYR A 85 3.51 2.94 18.57
C TYR A 85 4.53 2.78 17.43
N GLN A 86 5.37 3.79 17.17
CA GLN A 86 6.26 3.81 16.02
C GLN A 86 7.25 2.64 16.02
N SER A 87 7.80 2.27 17.18
CA SER A 87 8.72 1.13 17.30
C SER A 87 8.04 -0.19 16.91
N THR A 88 6.82 -0.40 17.39
CA THR A 88 6.00 -1.58 17.05
C THR A 88 5.70 -1.61 15.56
N VAL A 89 5.29 -0.49 14.97
CA VAL A 89 5.02 -0.42 13.52
C VAL A 89 6.28 -0.74 12.71
N LYS A 90 7.43 -0.14 13.04
CA LYS A 90 8.72 -0.38 12.35
C LYS A 90 9.20 -1.83 12.44
N GLU A 91 8.86 -2.53 13.51
CA GLU A 91 9.21 -3.95 13.68
C GLU A 91 8.43 -4.87 12.72
N PHE A 92 7.20 -4.49 12.35
CA PHE A 92 6.28 -5.37 11.62
C PHE A 92 5.96 -4.94 10.18
N VAL A 93 6.36 -3.73 9.75
CA VAL A 93 6.33 -3.30 8.34
C VAL A 93 7.58 -3.77 7.60
N SER A 94 7.47 -3.98 6.29
CA SER A 94 8.60 -4.42 5.47
C SER A 94 9.69 -3.35 5.41
N PRO A 95 10.99 -3.71 5.34
CA PRO A 95 12.07 -2.73 5.11
C PRO A 95 11.90 -1.97 3.79
N ALA A 96 11.25 -2.56 2.80
CA ALA A 96 10.87 -1.87 1.56
C ALA A 96 9.88 -0.72 1.77
N ALA A 97 9.10 -0.72 2.87
CA ALA A 97 8.25 0.41 3.25
C ALA A 97 9.03 1.52 3.98
N LEU A 98 10.29 1.27 4.34
CA LEU A 98 11.19 2.25 4.97
C LEU A 98 12.08 2.95 3.94
N GLU A 99 12.23 2.39 2.74
CA GLU A 99 12.95 3.01 1.64
C GLU A 99 12.06 4.04 0.92
N PRO A 100 12.59 5.23 0.57
CA PRO A 100 11.88 6.17 -0.28
C PRO A 100 11.65 5.53 -1.66
N ALA A 101 10.50 5.81 -2.28
CA ALA A 101 10.26 5.38 -3.65
C ALA A 101 11.04 6.30 -4.59
N ASP A 102 12.16 5.81 -5.12
CA ASP A 102 12.97 6.43 -6.17
C ASP A 102 12.22 6.53 -7.51
#